data_AF-A0A9W6XHT4-F1
#
_entry.id   AF-A0A9W6XHT4-F1
#
_cell.length_a   1.000
_cell.length_b   1.000
_cell.length_c   1.000
_cell.angle_alpha   90.00
_cell.angle_beta   90.00
_cell.angle_gamma   90.00
#
_symmetry.space_group_name_H-M   'P 1'
#
loop_
_entity.id
_entity.type
_entity.pdbx_description
1 polymer ?
#
loop_
_entity_poly.entity_id
_entity_poly.type
_entity_poly.pdbx_seq_one_letter_code
_entity_poly.pdbx_strand_id
1 'polypeptide(L)'
;MRVSTLASLLLPLGAAQAQTTSTSTTTATSAGSSTTAAAATVSSAVPWTLADNASVLEDLRSQLTMCTYSKVEECIQDPALVHGLGALVRAPGHCVAFDSAYVNVSSTTLPVPNRYYPTSVEDAYDAGFSNKFSEWSDTNREQFQVDCPLLYNETIGQGDDMLCCTEYQYTGLSTQVRMIPGLCSACKENLRNIFCQLTCSPNNSLFLDVSEVRIMDGDAGHEGAVFPAVEEVTYYVGKDWIRDIYDYCEDDSSFSLLCNPNQDCHDGYGLMNFMGKYAFNSVGSPIQINVTTMDKVDEVTQMTEFCHCDNVNATNCILPMNNKMTSCVGVCGSLCAVSSDDSRTYSEACYGATNAVATSTSGSGSVGSSSSDSTWAELNEYLANNIPVTDWTPLNYFLVIFGGVVALILIVGFIVAGCRERRSRIPNPHTGTPHIGPYTPEAHGVAHAMQESTGRLSFLDELMTNKLRTWAVFVSTGNRPKKIIPMVLVVVAICVVGLYNIDIETDPIKLWVSTSSTSYQQRQHYGEMFNPFYRSEQLIMVPKDGGNIYRSKIIKEAIRVQNVAADVTYTSSDGETTIALDDICWKATGTGSLQQLPVLPDDI
;
A
#
# COMPACT_ATOMS: atom_id res chain seq x y z
N MET A 1 18.67 50.41 -15.42
CA MET A 1 19.81 50.47 -16.38
C MET A 1 19.50 49.51 -17.52
N ARG A 2 19.57 50.01 -18.76
CA ARG A 2 19.43 49.20 -19.99
C ARG A 2 20.66 48.30 -20.15
N VAL A 3 20.49 47.06 -20.61
CA VAL A 3 21.06 46.52 -21.86
C VAL A 3 20.22 45.30 -22.29
N SER A 4 19.76 45.32 -23.54
CA SER A 4 19.17 44.21 -24.30
C SER A 4 20.23 43.56 -25.19
N THR A 5 20.07 42.27 -25.54
CA THR A 5 20.19 41.64 -26.90
C THR A 5 20.23 40.10 -26.75
N LEU A 6 19.27 39.32 -27.29
CA LEU A 6 19.22 38.69 -28.65
C LEU A 6 20.42 37.73 -28.89
N ALA A 7 20.33 36.48 -29.36
CA ALA A 7 19.46 35.79 -30.33
C ALA A 7 19.84 34.26 -30.31
N SER A 8 18.89 33.30 -30.35
CA SER A 8 18.44 32.51 -31.53
C SER A 8 19.06 31.10 -31.72
N LEU A 9 18.14 30.11 -31.77
CA LEU A 9 18.03 28.95 -32.70
C LEU A 9 19.16 27.88 -32.80
N LEU A 10 18.80 26.61 -32.55
CA LEU A 10 18.53 25.59 -33.61
C LEU A 10 18.17 24.20 -33.00
N LEU A 11 17.04 23.65 -33.46
CA LEU A 11 16.68 22.22 -33.42
C LEU A 11 17.51 21.42 -34.43
N PRO A 12 17.48 20.07 -34.37
CA PRO A 12 16.74 19.40 -35.44
C PRO A 12 15.85 18.24 -34.98
N LEU A 13 14.72 18.11 -35.69
CA LEU A 13 13.88 16.93 -35.82
C LEU A 13 14.54 15.87 -36.72
N GLY A 14 14.14 14.61 -36.53
CA GLY A 14 14.06 13.60 -37.58
C GLY A 14 14.19 12.19 -37.01
N ALA A 15 13.51 11.15 -37.48
CA ALA A 15 12.36 10.99 -38.35
C ALA A 15 11.95 9.51 -38.18
N ALA A 16 10.65 9.23 -38.17
CA ALA A 16 10.13 7.88 -38.26
C ALA A 16 10.33 7.33 -39.69
N GLN A 17 10.74 6.07 -39.83
CA GLN A 17 10.60 5.34 -41.08
C GLN A 17 10.32 3.85 -40.82
N ALA A 18 9.19 3.42 -41.38
CA ALA A 18 8.80 2.05 -41.60
C ALA A 18 9.75 1.36 -42.59
N GLN A 19 10.03 0.07 -42.38
CA GLN A 19 10.73 -0.75 -43.37
C GLN A 19 9.85 -1.88 -43.87
N THR A 20 9.46 -1.72 -45.13
CA THR A 20 8.86 -2.70 -46.02
C THR A 20 9.89 -3.72 -46.50
N THR A 21 9.42 -4.96 -46.57
CA THR A 21 9.77 -6.04 -47.50
C THR A 21 10.67 -5.68 -48.69
N SER A 22 11.77 -6.42 -48.84
CA SER A 22 12.51 -6.53 -50.10
C SER A 22 12.76 -8.01 -50.44
N THR A 23 12.03 -8.46 -51.45
CA THR A 23 12.28 -9.65 -52.28
C THR A 23 13.61 -9.50 -53.02
N SER A 24 14.52 -10.47 -52.88
CA SER A 24 15.69 -10.63 -53.74
C SER A 24 15.60 -11.95 -54.51
N THR A 25 15.18 -11.84 -55.77
CA THR A 25 15.24 -12.89 -56.78
C THR A 25 16.68 -13.03 -57.26
N THR A 26 17.29 -14.21 -57.08
CA THR A 26 18.52 -14.58 -57.78
C THR A 26 18.32 -15.96 -58.40
N THR A 27 18.14 -15.97 -59.72
CA THR A 27 18.19 -17.14 -60.60
C THR A 27 19.64 -17.54 -60.88
N ALA A 28 20.01 -18.80 -60.60
CA ALA A 28 21.07 -19.49 -61.32
C ALA A 28 20.96 -21.02 -61.19
N THR A 29 20.53 -21.64 -62.30
CA THR A 29 21.02 -22.88 -62.92
C THR A 29 21.03 -24.22 -62.18
N SER A 30 20.28 -25.13 -62.79
CA SER A 30 20.26 -26.59 -62.65
C SER A 30 21.60 -27.30 -62.86
N ALA A 31 21.92 -28.22 -61.95
CA ALA A 31 22.66 -29.44 -62.25
C ALA A 31 22.10 -30.57 -61.38
N GLY A 32 21.61 -31.62 -62.02
CA GLY A 32 21.05 -32.79 -61.33
C GLY A 32 22.14 -33.75 -60.87
N SER A 33 21.96 -34.29 -59.65
CA SER A 33 22.47 -35.61 -59.29
C SER A 33 21.61 -36.17 -58.16
N SER A 34 21.01 -37.32 -58.43
CA SER A 34 20.19 -38.15 -57.57
C SER A 34 20.96 -38.68 -56.36
N THR A 35 20.51 -38.33 -55.15
CA THR A 35 20.68 -39.12 -53.93
C THR A 35 19.54 -38.79 -52.98
N THR A 36 18.78 -39.81 -52.60
CA THR A 36 17.69 -39.78 -51.62
C THR A 36 18.21 -39.30 -50.25
N ALA A 37 17.87 -38.06 -49.89
CA ALA A 37 17.96 -37.56 -48.53
C ALA A 37 16.64 -36.85 -48.22
N ALA A 38 15.90 -37.38 -47.24
CA ALA A 38 14.66 -36.80 -46.76
C ALA A 38 14.93 -35.34 -46.35
N ALA A 39 14.17 -34.43 -46.95
CA ALA A 39 14.23 -33.01 -46.66
C ALA A 39 13.79 -32.77 -45.21
N ALA A 40 14.71 -32.21 -44.42
CA ALA A 40 14.41 -31.59 -43.15
C ALA A 40 13.38 -30.48 -43.38
N THR A 41 12.14 -30.78 -43.02
CA THR A 41 11.09 -29.80 -42.78
C THR A 41 11.12 -29.60 -41.27
N VAL A 42 11.36 -28.38 -40.79
CA VAL A 42 11.19 -28.05 -39.37
C VAL A 42 9.71 -28.24 -39.05
N SER A 43 9.38 -29.42 -38.54
CA SER A 43 8.04 -29.78 -38.09
C SER A 43 7.88 -29.26 -36.67
N SER A 44 6.76 -28.61 -36.41
CA SER A 44 6.15 -28.33 -35.11
C SER A 44 5.80 -29.62 -34.35
N ALA A 45 6.76 -30.53 -34.20
CA ALA A 45 6.56 -31.81 -33.55
C ALA A 45 6.92 -31.68 -32.07
N VAL A 46 5.91 -31.51 -31.22
CA VAL A 46 6.05 -31.77 -29.78
C VAL A 46 6.41 -33.26 -29.64
N PRO A 47 7.46 -33.61 -28.88
CA PRO A 47 7.81 -35.00 -28.67
C PRO A 47 6.66 -35.76 -27.99
N TRP A 48 6.22 -36.84 -28.63
CA TRP A 48 5.15 -37.74 -28.21
C TRP A 48 3.77 -37.06 -28.07
N THR A 49 2.73 -37.68 -28.61
CA THR A 49 1.32 -37.31 -28.37
C THR A 49 0.48 -38.57 -28.18
N LEU A 50 -0.68 -38.48 -27.51
CA LEU A 50 -1.58 -39.65 -27.42
C LEU A 50 -2.11 -40.08 -28.80
N ALA A 51 -2.14 -39.16 -29.78
CA ALA A 51 -2.56 -39.45 -31.14
C ALA A 51 -1.57 -40.35 -31.89
N ASP A 52 -0.30 -40.42 -31.46
CA ASP A 52 0.72 -41.26 -32.09
C ASP A 52 0.40 -42.77 -31.96
N ASN A 53 -0.41 -43.13 -30.95
CA ASN A 53 -0.90 -44.49 -30.76
C ASN A 53 -2.44 -44.53 -30.70
N ALA A 54 -3.05 -44.67 -31.88
CA ALA A 54 -4.50 -44.72 -32.04
C ALA A 54 -5.19 -45.80 -31.20
N SER A 55 -4.53 -46.93 -30.92
CA SER A 55 -5.12 -48.00 -30.11
C SER A 55 -5.22 -47.63 -28.63
N VAL A 56 -4.19 -46.97 -28.10
CA VAL A 56 -4.18 -46.46 -26.72
C VAL A 56 -5.16 -45.31 -26.58
N LEU A 57 -5.21 -44.39 -27.53
CA LEU A 57 -6.15 -43.27 -27.50
C LEU A 57 -7.60 -43.74 -27.50
N GLU A 58 -7.94 -44.76 -28.28
CA GLU A 58 -9.30 -45.31 -28.30
C GLU A 58 -9.67 -46.02 -26.98
N ASP A 59 -8.71 -46.74 -26.39
CA ASP A 59 -8.90 -47.36 -25.07
C ASP A 59 -9.12 -46.31 -23.97
N LEU A 60 -8.31 -45.24 -23.97
CA LEU A 60 -8.46 -44.11 -23.06
C LEU A 60 -9.81 -43.40 -23.24
N ARG A 61 -10.26 -43.22 -24.50
CA ARG A 61 -11.57 -42.63 -24.81
C ARG A 61 -12.75 -43.47 -24.29
N SER A 62 -12.59 -44.78 -24.20
CA SER A 62 -13.61 -45.67 -23.64
C SER A 62 -13.73 -45.60 -22.12
N GLN A 63 -12.71 -45.05 -21.44
CA GLN A 63 -12.62 -44.92 -19.98
C GLN A 63 -12.93 -43.51 -19.48
N LEU A 64 -13.34 -42.59 -20.37
CA LEU A 64 -13.63 -41.21 -20.00
C LEU A 64 -14.80 -41.13 -19.02
N THR A 65 -14.67 -40.18 -18.10
CA THR A 65 -15.62 -39.89 -17.04
C THR A 65 -15.89 -38.39 -16.99
N MET A 66 -16.91 -38.01 -16.20
CA MET A 66 -17.26 -36.61 -15.98
C MET A 66 -16.21 -35.93 -15.11
N CYS A 67 -15.55 -34.90 -15.65
CA CYS A 67 -14.55 -34.13 -14.95
C CYS A 67 -15.09 -33.48 -13.67
N THR A 68 -14.31 -33.51 -12.59
CA THR A 68 -14.73 -32.98 -11.28
C THR A 68 -14.94 -31.47 -11.31
N TYR A 69 -14.09 -30.72 -12.02
CA TYR A 69 -14.13 -29.25 -12.03
C TYR A 69 -14.71 -28.66 -13.31
N SER A 70 -14.21 -29.06 -14.49
CA SER A 70 -14.74 -28.58 -15.77
C SER A 70 -16.15 -29.09 -16.12
N LYS A 71 -16.62 -30.16 -15.48
CA LYS A 71 -17.93 -30.79 -15.75
C LYS A 71 -18.13 -31.20 -17.22
N VAL A 72 -17.06 -31.63 -17.91
CA VAL A 72 -17.10 -32.24 -19.26
C VAL A 72 -16.71 -33.73 -19.23
N GLU A 73 -17.22 -34.53 -20.17
CA GLU A 73 -17.02 -35.99 -20.19
C GLU A 73 -15.72 -36.35 -20.92
N GLU A 74 -14.60 -35.86 -20.39
CA GLU A 74 -13.28 -35.92 -21.05
C GLU A 74 -12.16 -36.29 -20.08
N CYS A 75 -12.48 -36.73 -18.85
CA CYS A 75 -11.47 -36.98 -17.82
C CYS A 75 -11.23 -38.45 -17.50
N ILE A 76 -9.99 -38.74 -17.09
CA ILE A 76 -9.55 -40.02 -16.58
C ILE A 76 -9.13 -39.82 -15.13
N GLN A 77 -9.73 -40.62 -14.25
CA GLN A 77 -9.46 -40.67 -12.83
C GLN A 77 -8.28 -41.61 -12.55
N ASP A 78 -7.47 -41.27 -11.55
CA ASP A 78 -6.30 -42.03 -11.11
C ASP A 78 -5.36 -42.44 -12.28
N PRO A 79 -4.86 -41.47 -13.06
CA PRO A 79 -4.09 -41.72 -14.29
C PRO A 79 -2.86 -42.61 -14.08
N ALA A 80 -2.29 -42.65 -12.86
CA ALA A 80 -1.17 -43.52 -12.52
C ALA A 80 -1.48 -45.02 -12.64
N LEU A 81 -2.76 -45.41 -12.60
CA LEU A 81 -3.22 -46.81 -12.73
C LEU A 81 -3.54 -47.21 -14.18
N VAL A 82 -3.57 -46.25 -15.11
CA VAL A 82 -4.07 -46.45 -16.47
C VAL A 82 -2.94 -46.84 -17.41
N HIS A 83 -3.04 -48.06 -17.95
CA HIS A 83 -2.04 -48.66 -18.84
C HIS A 83 -2.06 -48.01 -20.24
N GLY A 84 -1.52 -46.79 -20.34
CA GLY A 84 -1.50 -45.98 -21.55
C GLY A 84 -0.98 -44.56 -21.34
N LEU A 85 -1.01 -44.07 -20.09
CA LEU A 85 -0.53 -42.74 -19.71
C LEU A 85 0.90 -42.72 -19.16
N GLY A 86 1.59 -43.87 -19.17
CA GLY A 86 2.92 -44.04 -18.58
C GLY A 86 2.86 -44.54 -17.13
N ALA A 87 3.98 -45.12 -16.67
CA ALA A 87 4.09 -45.59 -15.29
C ALA A 87 4.66 -44.48 -14.41
N LEU A 88 3.96 -44.13 -13.33
CA LEU A 88 4.45 -43.16 -12.36
C LEU A 88 5.61 -43.75 -11.55
N VAL A 89 6.77 -43.10 -11.62
CA VAL A 89 7.93 -43.38 -10.77
C VAL A 89 8.13 -42.17 -9.85
N ARG A 90 8.14 -42.41 -8.54
CA ARG A 90 8.43 -41.36 -7.55
C ARG A 90 9.88 -41.49 -7.12
N ALA A 91 10.77 -40.66 -7.65
CA ALA A 91 12.18 -40.66 -7.31
C ALA A 91 12.81 -39.31 -7.68
N PRO A 92 13.99 -38.97 -7.12
CA PRO A 92 14.75 -37.81 -7.60
C PRO A 92 15.04 -37.92 -9.11
N GLY A 93 14.94 -36.82 -9.84
CA GLY A 93 15.11 -36.76 -11.31
C GLY A 93 13.90 -37.26 -12.10
N HIS A 94 12.76 -37.54 -11.44
CA HIS A 94 11.53 -37.94 -12.11
C HIS A 94 10.41 -36.89 -12.00
N CYS A 95 9.67 -36.79 -13.09
CA CYS A 95 8.54 -35.89 -13.28
C CYS A 95 7.23 -36.69 -13.32
N VAL A 96 6.15 -36.14 -12.76
CA VAL A 96 4.77 -36.61 -12.98
C VAL A 96 4.03 -35.73 -13.99
N ALA A 97 4.24 -34.42 -13.89
CA ALA A 97 3.79 -33.44 -14.85
C ALA A 97 5.01 -32.85 -15.55
N PHE A 98 4.99 -32.82 -16.88
CA PHE A 98 6.12 -32.41 -17.70
C PHE A 98 5.63 -31.79 -19.02
N ASP A 99 6.16 -30.62 -19.35
CA ASP A 99 5.75 -29.78 -20.49
C ASP A 99 4.31 -29.23 -20.38
N SER A 100 3.97 -28.28 -21.24
CA SER A 100 2.59 -27.77 -21.38
C SER A 100 1.72 -28.74 -22.18
N ALA A 101 0.44 -28.87 -21.82
CA ALA A 101 -0.54 -29.49 -22.71
C ALA A 101 -0.97 -28.42 -23.72
N TYR A 102 -0.36 -28.37 -24.91
CA TYR A 102 -0.56 -27.34 -25.95
C TYR A 102 -2.01 -27.29 -26.47
N VAL A 103 -2.92 -26.78 -25.64
CA VAL A 103 -4.37 -26.75 -25.87
C VAL A 103 -4.84 -25.33 -26.13
N ASN A 104 -6.00 -25.22 -26.79
CA ASN A 104 -6.55 -23.92 -27.13
C ASN A 104 -7.08 -23.17 -25.89
N VAL A 105 -6.60 -21.93 -25.70
CA VAL A 105 -7.05 -21.01 -24.66
C VAL A 105 -7.57 -19.71 -25.29
N SER A 106 -8.51 -19.03 -24.63
CA SER A 106 -9.21 -17.87 -25.20
C SER A 106 -8.30 -16.65 -25.48
N SER A 107 -7.13 -16.58 -24.84
CA SER A 107 -6.10 -15.56 -25.08
C SER A 107 -4.72 -16.16 -24.83
N THR A 108 -3.72 -15.71 -25.57
CA THR A 108 -2.32 -16.15 -25.46
C THR A 108 -1.65 -15.80 -24.13
N THR A 109 -2.29 -14.95 -23.31
CA THR A 109 -1.81 -14.56 -21.97
C THR A 109 -2.36 -15.44 -20.85
N LEU A 110 -3.29 -16.34 -21.17
CA LEU A 110 -3.92 -17.22 -20.18
C LEU A 110 -3.05 -18.44 -19.90
N PRO A 111 -3.12 -18.97 -18.68
CA PRO A 111 -2.35 -20.12 -18.28
C PRO A 111 -2.83 -21.37 -19.01
N VAL A 112 -1.87 -22.20 -19.43
CA VAL A 112 -2.11 -23.50 -20.06
C VAL A 112 -1.80 -24.59 -19.02
N PRO A 113 -2.63 -25.64 -18.91
CA PRO A 113 -2.40 -26.71 -17.96
C PRO A 113 -1.10 -27.47 -18.26
N ASN A 114 -0.46 -27.97 -17.20
CA ASN A 114 0.67 -28.88 -17.35
C ASN A 114 0.19 -30.21 -17.95
N ARG A 115 1.04 -30.83 -18.77
CA ARG A 115 0.78 -32.14 -19.34
C ARG A 115 1.13 -33.22 -18.31
N TYR A 116 0.28 -34.22 -18.18
CA TYR A 116 0.60 -35.44 -17.46
C TYR A 116 1.51 -36.31 -18.33
N TYR A 117 2.77 -36.43 -17.94
CA TYR A 117 3.75 -37.23 -18.66
C TYR A 117 4.81 -37.73 -17.68
N PRO A 118 4.55 -38.87 -17.01
CA PRO A 118 5.50 -39.47 -16.10
C PRO A 118 6.76 -39.91 -16.83
N THR A 119 7.90 -39.31 -16.50
CA THR A 119 9.20 -39.55 -17.18
C THR A 119 10.36 -39.18 -16.26
N SER A 120 11.58 -39.66 -16.53
CA SER A 120 12.78 -39.03 -15.97
C SER A 120 13.14 -37.77 -16.76
N VAL A 121 13.87 -36.85 -16.13
CA VAL A 121 14.34 -35.62 -16.80
C VAL A 121 15.34 -35.92 -17.91
N GLU A 122 16.12 -37.00 -17.79
CA GLU A 122 17.05 -37.49 -18.81
C GLU A 122 16.32 -38.13 -19.99
N ASP A 123 15.36 -39.03 -19.74
CA ASP A 123 14.58 -39.68 -20.81
C ASP A 123 13.76 -38.65 -21.59
N ALA A 124 13.28 -37.59 -20.92
CA ALA A 124 12.61 -36.49 -21.58
C ALA A 124 13.56 -35.74 -22.53
N TYR A 125 14.78 -35.43 -22.08
CA TYR A 125 15.77 -34.79 -22.94
C TYR A 125 16.13 -35.69 -24.14
N ASP A 126 16.35 -36.99 -23.91
CA ASP A 126 16.63 -37.96 -24.96
C ASP A 126 15.46 -38.14 -25.94
N ALA A 127 14.21 -37.92 -25.48
CA ALA A 127 13.03 -37.88 -26.33
C ALA A 127 12.92 -36.58 -27.17
N GLY A 128 13.78 -35.60 -26.94
CA GLY A 128 13.88 -34.35 -27.71
C GLY A 128 13.18 -33.15 -27.09
N PHE A 129 12.83 -33.20 -25.81
CA PHE A 129 12.27 -32.03 -25.10
C PHE A 129 13.37 -31.01 -24.77
N SER A 130 13.00 -29.72 -24.79
CA SER A 130 13.90 -28.61 -24.46
C SER A 130 13.88 -28.32 -22.95
N ASN A 131 14.27 -29.30 -22.14
CA ASN A 131 14.27 -29.21 -20.66
C ASN A 131 15.66 -29.07 -20.04
N LYS A 132 16.69 -28.99 -20.88
CA LYS A 132 18.07 -28.72 -20.47
C LYS A 132 18.32 -27.22 -20.38
N PHE A 133 18.53 -26.72 -19.17
CA PHE A 133 18.58 -25.30 -18.86
C PHE A 133 19.72 -24.57 -19.57
N SER A 134 20.91 -25.18 -19.68
CA SER A 134 22.06 -24.59 -20.38
C SER A 134 21.82 -24.36 -21.88
N GLU A 135 20.83 -25.04 -22.47
CA GLU A 135 20.47 -24.92 -23.88
C GLU A 135 19.31 -23.94 -24.13
N TRP A 136 18.66 -23.44 -23.07
CA TRP A 136 17.65 -22.39 -23.18
C TRP A 136 18.26 -21.08 -23.68
N SER A 137 17.43 -20.18 -24.21
CA SER A 137 17.85 -18.84 -24.59
C SER A 137 18.43 -18.06 -23.41
N ASP A 138 19.43 -17.22 -23.69
CA ASP A 138 20.08 -16.39 -22.67
C ASP A 138 19.06 -15.57 -21.85
N THR A 139 18.05 -15.03 -22.54
CA THR A 139 16.95 -14.27 -21.93
C THR A 139 16.16 -15.11 -20.93
N ASN A 140 15.77 -16.33 -21.29
CA ASN A 140 14.99 -17.16 -20.39
C ASN A 140 15.81 -17.69 -19.21
N ARG A 141 17.11 -17.93 -19.39
CA ARG A 141 17.98 -18.30 -18.26
C ARG A 141 18.11 -17.18 -17.23
N GLU A 142 18.34 -15.95 -17.67
CA GLU A 142 18.40 -14.77 -16.78
C GLU A 142 17.05 -14.53 -16.09
N GLN A 143 15.95 -14.65 -16.83
CA GLN A 143 14.61 -14.47 -16.28
C GLN A 143 14.24 -15.55 -15.27
N PHE A 144 14.64 -16.81 -15.50
CA PHE A 144 14.36 -17.92 -14.59
C PHE A 144 15.04 -17.70 -13.24
N GLN A 145 16.27 -17.17 -13.22
CA GLN A 145 16.97 -16.79 -11.99
C GLN A 145 16.20 -15.73 -11.17
N VAL A 146 15.51 -14.81 -11.86
CA VAL A 146 14.75 -13.73 -11.21
C VAL A 146 13.35 -14.19 -10.78
N ASP A 147 12.69 -15.01 -11.60
CA ASP A 147 11.32 -15.45 -11.34
C ASP A 147 11.28 -16.61 -10.33
N CYS A 148 12.28 -17.50 -10.36
CA CYS A 148 12.37 -18.73 -9.57
C CYS A 148 13.72 -18.87 -8.82
N PRO A 149 14.14 -17.89 -8.00
CA PRO A 149 15.48 -17.87 -7.39
C PRO A 149 15.73 -19.03 -6.41
N LEU A 150 14.71 -19.44 -5.65
CA LEU A 150 14.81 -20.55 -4.69
C LEU A 150 15.06 -21.88 -5.41
N LEU A 151 14.20 -22.22 -6.39
CA LEU A 151 14.39 -23.42 -7.21
C LEU A 151 15.74 -23.37 -7.95
N TYR A 152 16.13 -22.21 -8.51
CA TYR A 152 17.42 -22.06 -9.17
C TYR A 152 18.58 -22.40 -8.23
N ASN A 153 18.60 -21.85 -7.02
CA ASN A 153 19.68 -22.10 -6.05
C ASN A 153 19.72 -23.55 -5.55
N GLU A 154 18.58 -24.22 -5.53
CA GLU A 154 18.47 -25.62 -5.11
C GLU A 154 18.88 -26.62 -6.20
N THR A 155 18.80 -26.22 -7.47
CA THR A 155 19.04 -27.11 -8.62
C THR A 155 20.21 -26.61 -9.46
N ILE A 156 19.95 -25.68 -10.37
CA ILE A 156 20.94 -25.16 -11.33
C ILE A 156 22.17 -24.55 -10.64
N GLY A 157 21.96 -23.84 -9.54
CA GLY A 157 23.02 -23.27 -8.73
C GLY A 157 23.94 -24.32 -8.08
N GLN A 158 23.47 -25.57 -7.93
CA GLN A 158 24.24 -26.70 -7.42
C GLN A 158 24.94 -27.52 -8.52
N GLY A 159 24.67 -27.21 -9.79
CA GLY A 159 25.27 -27.87 -10.96
C GLY A 159 24.34 -28.84 -11.69
N ASP A 160 23.08 -28.94 -11.29
CA ASP A 160 22.06 -29.63 -12.09
C ASP A 160 21.75 -28.82 -13.36
N ASP A 161 21.29 -29.48 -14.41
CA ASP A 161 21.01 -28.81 -15.70
C ASP A 161 19.68 -29.24 -16.33
N MET A 162 19.00 -30.23 -15.76
CA MET A 162 17.75 -30.77 -16.29
C MET A 162 16.58 -30.43 -15.37
N LEU A 163 15.47 -29.96 -15.96
CA LEU A 163 14.25 -29.58 -15.24
C LEU A 163 13.07 -30.43 -15.69
N CYS A 164 11.99 -30.44 -14.91
CA CYS A 164 10.71 -31.04 -15.31
C CYS A 164 9.83 -30.12 -16.19
N CYS A 165 10.40 -29.04 -16.72
CA CYS A 165 9.71 -28.13 -17.61
C CYS A 165 10.54 -27.80 -18.84
N THR A 166 9.86 -27.46 -19.93
CA THR A 166 10.50 -26.97 -21.15
C THR A 166 10.68 -25.45 -21.10
N GLU A 167 11.55 -24.91 -21.96
CA GLU A 167 11.70 -23.47 -22.13
C GLU A 167 10.36 -22.78 -22.49
N TYR A 168 9.54 -23.46 -23.29
CA TYR A 168 8.22 -22.96 -23.68
C TYR A 168 7.26 -22.91 -22.48
N GLN A 169 7.18 -24.00 -21.70
CA GLN A 169 6.36 -24.04 -20.49
C GLN A 169 6.79 -22.96 -19.49
N TYR A 170 8.09 -22.73 -19.33
CA TYR A 170 8.62 -21.65 -18.49
C TYR A 170 8.17 -20.27 -18.99
N THR A 171 8.13 -20.02 -20.30
CA THR A 171 7.68 -18.72 -20.84
C THR A 171 6.22 -18.43 -20.43
N GLY A 172 5.36 -19.46 -20.45
CA GLY A 172 4.00 -19.37 -19.94
C GLY A 172 3.95 -19.15 -18.43
N LEU A 173 4.78 -19.86 -17.66
CA LEU A 173 4.89 -19.71 -16.21
C LEU A 173 5.36 -18.31 -15.81
N SER A 174 6.41 -17.78 -16.46
CA SER A 174 7.00 -16.46 -16.20
C SER A 174 5.95 -15.35 -16.28
N THR A 175 5.07 -15.41 -17.28
CA THR A 175 3.97 -14.45 -17.43
C THR A 175 3.02 -14.50 -16.24
N GLN A 176 2.70 -15.70 -15.72
CA GLN A 176 1.78 -15.89 -14.60
C GLN A 176 2.39 -15.44 -13.26
N VAL A 177 3.61 -15.90 -12.96
CA VAL A 177 4.26 -15.62 -11.67
C VAL A 177 4.63 -14.14 -11.50
N ARG A 178 4.80 -13.40 -12.61
CA ARG A 178 5.00 -11.95 -12.60
C ARG A 178 3.73 -11.15 -12.35
N MET A 179 2.54 -11.73 -12.58
CA MET A 179 1.26 -11.10 -12.27
C MET A 179 0.89 -11.17 -10.79
N ILE A 180 1.61 -11.96 -9.98
CA ILE A 180 1.38 -12.05 -8.53
C ILE A 180 1.58 -10.65 -7.90
N PRO A 181 0.52 -10.06 -7.30
CA PRO A 181 0.60 -8.74 -6.70
C PRO A 181 1.39 -8.81 -5.39
N GLY A 182 1.98 -7.69 -4.97
CA GLY A 182 2.77 -7.64 -3.73
C GLY A 182 3.82 -6.55 -3.73
N LEU A 183 4.01 -5.93 -2.58
CA LEU A 183 5.08 -4.96 -2.35
C LEU A 183 6.29 -5.64 -1.69
N CYS A 184 6.06 -6.58 -0.77
CA CYS A 184 7.11 -7.35 -0.11
C CYS A 184 7.81 -8.30 -1.10
N SER A 185 9.13 -8.14 -1.26
CA SER A 185 9.91 -8.97 -2.18
C SER A 185 9.99 -10.43 -1.73
N ALA A 186 10.19 -10.68 -0.44
CA ALA A 186 10.26 -12.03 0.13
C ALA A 186 8.93 -12.79 -0.06
N CYS A 187 7.80 -12.14 0.22
CA CYS A 187 6.48 -12.72 -0.01
C CYS A 187 6.27 -13.11 -1.48
N LYS A 188 6.56 -12.19 -2.42
CA LYS A 188 6.46 -12.47 -3.86
C LYS A 188 7.36 -13.64 -4.26
N GLU A 189 8.60 -13.65 -3.81
CA GLU A 189 9.54 -14.75 -4.08
C GLU A 189 8.99 -16.10 -3.62
N ASN A 190 8.47 -16.16 -2.39
CA ASN A 190 7.88 -17.37 -1.83
C ASN A 190 6.65 -17.84 -2.62
N LEU A 191 5.73 -16.92 -2.97
CA LEU A 191 4.53 -17.23 -3.75
C LEU A 191 4.86 -17.74 -5.15
N ARG A 192 5.87 -17.15 -5.81
CA ARG A 192 6.34 -17.61 -7.13
C ARG A 192 6.97 -18.99 -7.03
N ASN A 193 7.77 -19.23 -5.99
CA ASN A 193 8.46 -20.49 -5.78
C ASN A 193 7.50 -21.68 -5.74
N ILE A 194 6.26 -21.50 -5.25
CA ILE A 194 5.22 -22.55 -5.26
C ILE A 194 5.02 -23.12 -6.67
N PHE A 195 4.79 -22.23 -7.64
CA PHE A 195 4.52 -22.62 -9.02
C PHE A 195 5.79 -23.00 -9.78
N CYS A 196 6.94 -22.40 -9.43
CA CYS A 196 8.24 -22.84 -9.93
C CYS A 196 8.50 -24.29 -9.54
N GLN A 197 8.30 -24.66 -8.27
CA GLN A 197 8.50 -26.03 -7.78
C GLN A 197 7.49 -27.00 -8.40
N LEU A 198 6.22 -26.62 -8.44
CA LEU A 198 5.16 -27.45 -9.04
C LEU A 198 5.43 -27.75 -10.52
N THR A 199 5.95 -26.76 -11.26
CA THR A 199 6.09 -26.87 -12.72
C THR A 199 7.47 -27.40 -13.14
N CYS A 200 8.54 -26.86 -12.57
CA CYS A 200 9.90 -27.03 -13.08
C CYS A 200 10.82 -27.86 -12.19
N SER A 201 10.45 -28.16 -10.94
CA SER A 201 11.32 -28.95 -10.05
C SER A 201 11.65 -30.30 -10.68
N PRO A 202 12.94 -30.70 -10.77
CA PRO A 202 13.34 -32.00 -11.33
C PRO A 202 12.82 -33.19 -10.53
N ASN A 203 12.25 -32.93 -9.35
CA ASN A 203 11.76 -33.92 -8.40
C ASN A 203 10.24 -33.82 -8.20
N ASN A 204 9.49 -33.21 -9.11
CA ASN A 204 8.06 -32.94 -8.90
C ASN A 204 7.22 -34.22 -8.68
N SER A 205 7.68 -35.38 -9.16
CA SER A 205 7.04 -36.68 -8.89
C SER A 205 7.06 -37.08 -7.41
N LEU A 206 7.91 -36.49 -6.57
CA LEU A 206 8.01 -36.84 -5.16
C LEU A 206 6.90 -36.21 -4.31
N PHE A 207 6.40 -35.03 -4.69
CA PHE A 207 5.46 -34.25 -3.88
C PHE A 207 4.15 -33.88 -4.58
N LEU A 208 4.02 -34.21 -5.87
CA LEU A 208 2.76 -34.06 -6.60
C LEU A 208 2.09 -35.42 -6.80
N ASP A 209 0.77 -35.44 -6.70
CA ASP A 209 -0.05 -36.57 -7.09
C ASP A 209 -1.20 -36.09 -7.99
N VAL A 210 -1.28 -36.64 -9.19
CA VAL A 210 -2.28 -36.21 -10.17
C VAL A 210 -3.47 -37.14 -10.07
N SER A 211 -4.60 -36.60 -9.60
CA SER A 211 -5.83 -37.36 -9.37
C SER A 211 -6.68 -37.45 -10.64
N GLU A 212 -6.65 -36.41 -11.48
CA GLU A 212 -7.49 -36.35 -12.69
C GLU A 212 -6.74 -35.70 -13.85
N VAL A 213 -6.85 -36.30 -15.05
CA VAL A 213 -6.36 -35.71 -16.31
C VAL A 213 -7.48 -35.62 -17.32
N ARG A 214 -7.50 -34.53 -18.08
CA ARG A 214 -8.43 -34.30 -19.17
C ARG A 214 -7.75 -34.56 -20.51
N ILE A 215 -8.40 -35.35 -21.37
CA ILE A 215 -7.89 -35.66 -22.70
C ILE A 215 -8.34 -34.57 -23.68
N MET A 216 -7.41 -33.72 -24.11
CA MET A 216 -7.69 -32.51 -24.89
C MET A 216 -6.98 -32.52 -26.24
N ASP A 217 -7.66 -32.00 -27.27
CA ASP A 217 -7.05 -31.78 -28.59
C ASP A 217 -6.06 -30.60 -28.56
N GLY A 218 -5.04 -30.70 -29.42
CA GLY A 218 -4.02 -29.67 -29.59
C GLY A 218 -4.55 -28.35 -30.14
N ASP A 219 -3.81 -27.28 -29.90
CA ASP A 219 -4.06 -25.96 -30.47
C ASP A 219 -3.79 -25.92 -32.00
N ALA A 220 -3.98 -24.74 -32.61
CA ALA A 220 -3.78 -24.55 -34.05
C ALA A 220 -2.33 -24.81 -34.52
N GLY A 221 -1.33 -24.76 -33.62
CA GLY A 221 0.05 -25.11 -33.93
C GLY A 221 0.32 -26.62 -33.89
N HIS A 222 -0.60 -27.38 -33.29
CA HIS A 222 -0.48 -28.82 -33.01
C HIS A 222 -1.73 -29.58 -33.47
N GLU A 223 -2.25 -29.26 -34.66
CA GLU A 223 -3.43 -29.92 -35.22
C GLU A 223 -3.24 -31.45 -35.29
N GLY A 224 -4.21 -32.18 -34.75
CA GLY A 224 -4.20 -33.65 -34.71
C GLY A 224 -3.43 -34.26 -33.53
N ALA A 225 -2.73 -33.46 -32.72
CA ALA A 225 -2.17 -33.91 -31.46
C ALA A 225 -3.26 -34.01 -30.37
N VAL A 226 -3.06 -34.91 -29.41
CA VAL A 226 -3.93 -35.06 -28.23
C VAL A 226 -3.05 -35.13 -26.99
N PHE A 227 -3.38 -34.32 -25.98
CA PHE A 227 -2.61 -34.17 -24.76
C PHE A 227 -3.44 -34.54 -23.52
N PRO A 228 -2.88 -35.31 -22.58
CA PRO A 228 -3.46 -35.47 -21.25
C PRO A 228 -3.10 -34.24 -20.41
N ALA A 229 -4.00 -33.26 -20.37
CA ALA A 229 -3.86 -32.08 -19.52
C ALA A 229 -4.18 -32.45 -18.08
N VAL A 230 -3.34 -32.06 -17.12
CA VAL A 230 -3.69 -32.19 -15.70
C VAL A 230 -4.95 -31.38 -15.43
N GLU A 231 -5.95 -31.98 -14.79
CA GLU A 231 -7.18 -31.32 -14.38
C GLU A 231 -7.16 -31.07 -12.87
N GLU A 232 -6.71 -32.06 -12.09
CA GLU A 232 -6.58 -31.98 -10.63
C GLU A 232 -5.25 -32.59 -10.16
N VAL A 233 -4.55 -31.83 -9.30
CA VAL A 233 -3.32 -32.27 -8.65
C VAL A 233 -3.37 -31.98 -7.15
N THR A 234 -2.88 -32.93 -6.36
CA THR A 234 -2.61 -32.76 -4.93
C THR A 234 -1.12 -32.48 -4.74
N TYR A 235 -0.82 -31.36 -4.08
CA TYR A 235 0.52 -30.91 -3.74
C TYR A 235 0.76 -31.14 -2.25
N TYR A 236 1.64 -32.10 -1.95
CA TYR A 236 2.07 -32.43 -0.61
C TYR A 236 3.19 -31.50 -0.15
N VAL A 237 2.96 -30.79 0.94
CA VAL A 237 3.91 -29.81 1.50
C VAL A 237 4.17 -30.07 2.98
N GLY A 238 5.23 -29.48 3.51
CA GLY A 238 5.51 -29.47 4.95
C GLY A 238 4.57 -28.58 5.74
N LYS A 239 4.33 -28.91 7.01
CA LYS A 239 3.51 -28.07 7.91
C LYS A 239 4.11 -26.69 8.16
N ASP A 240 5.43 -26.59 8.16
CA ASP A 240 6.13 -25.32 8.37
C ASP A 240 6.08 -24.47 7.09
N TRP A 241 6.15 -25.12 5.93
CA TRP A 241 5.99 -24.49 4.62
C TRP A 241 4.62 -23.79 4.49
N ILE A 242 3.54 -24.46 4.85
CA ILE A 242 2.17 -23.89 4.72
C ILE A 242 1.90 -22.79 5.75
N ARG A 243 2.55 -22.83 6.91
CA ARG A 243 2.53 -21.72 7.87
C ARG A 243 3.28 -20.51 7.30
N ASP A 244 4.52 -20.72 6.89
CA ASP A 244 5.45 -19.64 6.53
C ASP A 244 4.99 -18.88 5.27
N ILE A 245 4.35 -19.53 4.30
CA ILE A 245 3.83 -18.84 3.11
C ILE A 245 2.77 -17.80 3.45
N TYR A 246 1.98 -18.06 4.49
CA TYR A 246 0.92 -17.17 4.93
C TYR A 246 1.50 -16.07 5.82
N ASP A 247 2.21 -16.44 6.89
CA ASP A 247 2.75 -15.50 7.88
C ASP A 247 3.71 -14.47 7.24
N TYR A 248 4.51 -14.87 6.25
CA TYR A 248 5.44 -13.96 5.58
C TYR A 248 4.77 -12.99 4.59
N CYS A 249 3.48 -13.17 4.34
CA CYS A 249 2.73 -12.42 3.35
C CYS A 249 1.53 -11.66 3.95
N GLU A 250 1.01 -12.04 5.11
CA GLU A 250 -0.30 -11.57 5.60
C GLU A 250 -0.41 -10.05 5.78
N ASP A 251 0.68 -9.38 6.14
CA ASP A 251 0.74 -7.91 6.32
C ASP A 251 1.06 -7.14 5.01
N ASP A 252 1.30 -7.83 3.90
CA ASP A 252 1.39 -7.15 2.61
C ASP A 252 -0.01 -6.66 2.22
N SER A 253 -0.17 -5.35 2.05
CA SER A 253 -1.42 -4.72 1.62
C SER A 253 -2.10 -5.39 0.41
N SER A 254 -1.31 -5.93 -0.52
CA SER A 254 -1.81 -6.60 -1.73
C SER A 254 -2.27 -8.04 -1.47
N PHE A 255 -1.89 -8.64 -0.34
CA PHE A 255 -2.24 -10.00 0.04
C PHE A 255 -3.76 -10.19 0.15
N SER A 256 -4.49 -9.16 0.55
CA SER A 256 -5.96 -9.16 0.59
C SER A 256 -6.64 -9.47 -0.75
N LEU A 257 -5.94 -9.29 -1.88
CA LEU A 257 -6.41 -9.67 -3.23
C LEU A 257 -6.30 -11.18 -3.48
N LEU A 258 -5.36 -11.85 -2.80
CA LEU A 258 -5.09 -13.28 -2.90
C LEU A 258 -5.76 -14.09 -1.78
N CYS A 259 -5.97 -13.45 -0.63
CA CYS A 259 -6.48 -14.10 0.57
C CYS A 259 -7.36 -13.11 1.33
N ASN A 260 -8.67 -13.24 1.16
CA ASN A 260 -9.64 -12.40 1.85
C ASN A 260 -10.18 -13.13 3.08
N PRO A 261 -10.02 -12.58 4.31
CA PRO A 261 -10.55 -13.19 5.53
C PRO A 261 -12.07 -13.43 5.50
N ASN A 262 -12.83 -12.67 4.71
CA ASN A 262 -14.28 -12.88 4.56
C ASN A 262 -14.63 -14.12 3.71
N GLN A 263 -13.65 -14.71 3.03
CA GLN A 263 -13.77 -15.91 2.21
C GLN A 263 -13.09 -17.12 2.88
N ASP A 264 -13.05 -17.14 4.21
CA ASP A 264 -12.45 -18.22 5.02
C ASP A 264 -10.94 -18.42 4.75
N CYS A 265 -10.26 -17.33 4.39
CA CYS A 265 -8.81 -17.33 4.18
C CYS A 265 -8.10 -16.78 5.41
N HIS A 266 -7.71 -17.68 6.32
CA HIS A 266 -7.12 -17.36 7.63
C HIS A 266 -5.74 -18.00 7.85
N ASP A 267 -5.31 -18.86 6.93
CA ASP A 267 -4.05 -19.59 6.99
C ASP A 267 -3.55 -19.89 5.58
N GLY A 268 -2.39 -20.54 5.48
CA GLY A 268 -1.82 -20.93 4.19
C GLY A 268 -2.68 -21.90 3.40
N TYR A 269 -3.54 -22.69 4.04
CA TYR A 269 -4.46 -23.55 3.30
C TYR A 269 -5.54 -22.73 2.61
N GLY A 270 -6.09 -21.71 3.27
CA GLY A 270 -7.02 -20.76 2.65
C GLY A 270 -6.39 -20.05 1.45
N LEU A 271 -5.13 -19.58 1.61
CA LEU A 271 -4.38 -18.93 0.54
C LEU A 271 -4.20 -19.87 -0.65
N MET A 272 -3.73 -21.09 -0.39
CA MET A 272 -3.50 -22.09 -1.43
C MET A 272 -4.80 -22.56 -2.10
N ASN A 273 -5.90 -22.64 -1.35
CA ASN A 273 -7.21 -22.96 -1.91
C ASN A 273 -7.69 -21.86 -2.87
N PHE A 274 -7.42 -20.59 -2.59
CA PHE A 274 -7.72 -19.51 -3.53
C PHE A 274 -6.82 -19.58 -4.78
N MET A 275 -5.50 -19.66 -4.56
CA MET A 275 -4.52 -19.64 -5.65
C MET A 275 -4.58 -20.90 -6.54
N GLY A 276 -4.99 -22.03 -5.97
CA GLY A 276 -5.13 -23.33 -6.64
C GLY A 276 -6.52 -23.60 -7.22
N LYS A 277 -7.48 -22.68 -7.08
CA LYS A 277 -8.84 -22.89 -7.54
C LYS A 277 -8.92 -22.98 -9.07
N TYR A 278 -9.57 -24.02 -9.57
CA TYR A 278 -9.80 -24.23 -10.99
C TYR A 278 -10.48 -23.03 -11.66
N ALA A 279 -9.79 -22.45 -12.66
CA ALA A 279 -10.24 -21.29 -13.43
C ALA A 279 -9.72 -21.37 -14.89
N PHE A 280 -9.82 -22.54 -15.52
CA PHE A 280 -9.43 -22.72 -16.92
C PHE A 280 -10.13 -21.71 -17.83
N ASN A 281 -9.40 -21.15 -18.80
CA ASN A 281 -9.83 -20.04 -19.66
C ASN A 281 -10.19 -18.72 -18.93
N SER A 282 -9.69 -18.53 -17.72
CA SER A 282 -9.83 -17.29 -16.94
C SER A 282 -8.51 -16.92 -16.27
N VAL A 283 -8.46 -15.75 -15.63
CA VAL A 283 -7.38 -15.38 -14.72
C VAL A 283 -7.49 -16.25 -13.46
N GLY A 284 -6.46 -17.03 -13.16
CA GLY A 284 -6.42 -17.96 -12.02
C GLY A 284 -5.59 -19.20 -12.34
N SER A 285 -5.81 -20.31 -11.63
CA SER A 285 -5.13 -21.57 -11.90
C SER A 285 -5.79 -22.30 -13.09
N PRO A 286 -5.02 -22.80 -14.09
CA PRO A 286 -5.57 -23.58 -15.20
C PRO A 286 -6.04 -24.98 -14.78
N ILE A 287 -5.61 -25.43 -13.61
CA ILE A 287 -5.88 -26.75 -13.01
C ILE A 287 -6.36 -26.57 -11.58
N GLN A 288 -7.01 -27.57 -11.00
CA GLN A 288 -7.25 -27.58 -9.57
C GLN A 288 -5.97 -28.02 -8.85
N ILE A 289 -5.51 -27.23 -7.89
CA ILE A 289 -4.36 -27.54 -7.04
C ILE A 289 -4.85 -27.63 -5.61
N ASN A 290 -4.90 -28.85 -5.07
CA ASN A 290 -5.20 -29.08 -3.67
C ASN A 290 -3.90 -29.17 -2.89
N VAL A 291 -3.80 -28.48 -1.76
CA VAL A 291 -2.61 -28.53 -0.90
C VAL A 291 -2.93 -29.26 0.39
N THR A 292 -2.11 -30.24 0.73
CA THR A 292 -2.24 -31.00 1.98
C THR A 292 -0.88 -31.27 2.60
N THR A 293 -0.89 -31.61 3.88
CA THR A 293 0.29 -32.00 4.65
C THR A 293 0.13 -33.43 5.16
N MET A 294 1.24 -34.06 5.50
CA MET A 294 1.24 -35.44 6.00
C MET A 294 0.35 -35.62 7.24
N ASP A 295 0.27 -34.63 8.13
CA ASP A 295 -0.55 -34.71 9.36
C ASP A 295 -2.07 -34.62 9.11
N LYS A 296 -2.50 -34.21 7.91
CA LYS A 296 -3.91 -34.14 7.52
C LYS A 296 -4.44 -35.41 6.85
N VAL A 297 -3.57 -36.32 6.43
CA VAL A 297 -3.97 -37.63 5.90
C VAL A 297 -4.08 -38.68 7.01
N ASP A 298 -4.80 -39.77 6.77
CA ASP A 298 -4.98 -40.83 7.77
C ASP A 298 -3.66 -41.55 8.08
N GLU A 299 -3.54 -42.06 9.31
CA GLU A 299 -2.31 -42.68 9.83
C GLU A 299 -1.83 -43.88 8.99
N VAL A 300 -2.75 -44.61 8.35
CA VAL A 300 -2.39 -45.73 7.48
C VAL A 300 -1.70 -45.21 6.23
N THR A 301 -2.30 -44.22 5.56
CA THR A 301 -1.73 -43.55 4.39
C THR A 301 -0.38 -42.89 4.70
N GLN A 302 -0.24 -42.26 5.88
CA GLN A 302 1.06 -41.72 6.33
C GLN A 302 2.15 -42.79 6.36
N MET A 303 1.83 -43.99 6.85
CA MET A 303 2.81 -45.07 6.97
C MET A 303 3.11 -45.77 5.65
N THR A 304 2.12 -45.85 4.74
CA THR A 304 2.26 -46.62 3.49
C THR A 304 2.73 -45.79 2.31
N GLU A 305 2.36 -44.52 2.24
CA GLU A 305 2.62 -43.69 1.05
C GLU A 305 3.73 -42.67 1.26
N PHE A 306 3.96 -42.18 2.49
CA PHE A 306 4.98 -41.16 2.74
C PHE A 306 6.36 -41.78 3.00
N CYS A 307 7.40 -41.10 2.56
CA CYS A 307 8.76 -41.54 2.77
C CYS A 307 9.15 -41.49 4.25
N HIS A 308 9.85 -42.52 4.74
CA HIS A 308 10.41 -42.53 6.09
C HIS A 308 11.69 -41.68 6.16
N CYS A 309 11.88 -40.91 7.25
CA CYS A 309 13.04 -40.01 7.40
C CYS A 309 14.40 -40.72 7.35
N ASP A 310 14.47 -41.95 7.86
CA ASP A 310 15.69 -42.78 7.80
C ASP A 310 16.08 -43.24 6.38
N ASN A 311 15.22 -43.06 5.36
CA ASN A 311 15.50 -43.51 4.00
C ASN A 311 16.02 -42.36 3.13
N VAL A 312 17.35 -42.24 3.06
CA VAL A 312 18.07 -41.17 2.33
C VAL A 312 17.80 -41.19 0.82
N ASN A 313 17.37 -42.33 0.26
CA ASN A 313 17.01 -42.49 -1.16
C ASN A 313 15.54 -42.87 -1.32
N ALA A 314 14.66 -41.99 -0.84
CA ALA A 314 13.21 -42.05 -1.01
C ALA A 314 12.82 -42.36 -2.47
N THR A 315 12.37 -43.59 -2.71
CA THR A 315 11.83 -44.03 -4.00
C THR A 315 10.46 -44.67 -3.78
N ASN A 316 9.55 -44.49 -4.72
CA ASN A 316 8.17 -44.99 -4.69
C ASN A 316 7.39 -44.58 -3.43
N CYS A 317 7.63 -43.37 -2.93
CA CYS A 317 6.91 -42.77 -1.81
C CYS A 317 6.77 -41.26 -2.01
N ILE A 318 5.85 -40.65 -1.29
CA ILE A 318 5.59 -39.21 -1.27
C ILE A 318 6.57 -38.56 -0.30
N LEU A 319 7.38 -37.63 -0.80
CA LEU A 319 8.24 -36.77 0.00
C LEU A 319 7.74 -35.33 -0.13
N PRO A 320 6.96 -34.83 0.83
CA PRO A 320 6.43 -33.47 0.82
C PRO A 320 7.49 -32.39 0.59
N MET A 321 7.12 -31.36 -0.16
CA MET A 321 7.95 -30.18 -0.36
C MET A 321 8.13 -29.44 0.97
N ASN A 322 9.37 -29.40 1.48
CA ASN A 322 9.68 -28.86 2.80
C ASN A 322 10.81 -27.81 2.77
N ASN A 323 11.06 -27.22 1.60
CA ASN A 323 12.12 -26.22 1.45
C ASN A 323 11.79 -24.95 2.24
N LYS A 324 12.82 -24.36 2.83
CA LYS A 324 12.65 -23.16 3.66
C LYS A 324 12.35 -21.96 2.79
N MET A 325 11.35 -21.20 3.21
CA MET A 325 10.98 -19.95 2.55
C MET A 325 11.92 -18.81 2.94
N THR A 326 12.02 -17.81 2.06
CA THR A 326 12.73 -16.57 2.33
C THR A 326 11.93 -15.76 3.36
N SER A 327 12.52 -15.53 4.52
CA SER A 327 11.87 -14.75 5.59
C SER A 327 11.63 -13.30 5.16
N CYS A 328 10.49 -12.73 5.54
CA CYS A 328 10.19 -11.32 5.33
C CYS A 328 10.91 -10.38 6.32
N VAL A 329 11.44 -10.93 7.42
CA VAL A 329 12.08 -10.18 8.52
C VAL A 329 13.32 -9.46 8.00
N GLY A 330 13.40 -8.15 8.26
CA GLY A 330 14.52 -7.31 7.81
C GLY A 330 14.55 -7.03 6.29
N VAL A 331 13.62 -7.62 5.52
CA VAL A 331 13.47 -7.40 4.08
C VAL A 331 12.29 -6.48 3.78
N CYS A 332 11.14 -6.72 4.42
CA CYS A 332 9.88 -6.07 4.05
C CYS A 332 9.38 -5.01 5.03
N GLY A 333 10.14 -4.72 6.10
CA GLY A 333 9.78 -3.69 7.09
C GLY A 333 8.40 -3.92 7.69
N SER A 334 7.52 -2.92 7.61
CA SER A 334 6.14 -3.00 8.13
C SER A 334 5.19 -3.90 7.33
N LEU A 335 5.63 -4.46 6.20
CA LEU A 335 4.84 -5.42 5.40
C LEU A 335 5.10 -6.88 5.83
N CYS A 336 5.84 -7.08 6.92
CA CYS A 336 6.14 -8.38 7.49
C CYS A 336 5.47 -8.48 8.86
N ALA A 337 4.51 -9.39 9.00
CA ALA A 337 3.83 -9.64 10.28
C ALA A 337 4.75 -10.31 11.30
N VAL A 338 5.78 -10.99 10.80
CA VAL A 338 6.74 -11.72 11.61
C VAL A 338 7.80 -10.78 12.18
N SER A 339 8.04 -10.87 13.48
CA SER A 339 9.05 -10.06 14.17
C SER A 339 10.44 -10.68 14.09
N SER A 340 11.48 -9.87 14.32
CA SER A 340 12.87 -10.34 14.36
C SER A 340 13.18 -11.28 15.52
N ASP A 341 12.36 -11.23 16.57
CA ASP A 341 12.50 -12.07 17.77
C ASP A 341 11.73 -13.39 17.65
N ASP A 342 11.02 -13.61 16.52
CA ASP A 342 10.26 -14.83 16.28
C ASP A 342 11.21 -16.02 16.06
N SER A 343 11.15 -16.99 16.99
CA SER A 343 11.96 -18.21 16.95
C SER A 343 11.09 -19.37 16.50
N ARG A 344 11.14 -19.68 15.20
CA ARG A 344 10.41 -20.80 14.60
C ARG A 344 11.16 -22.12 14.71
N THR A 345 10.46 -23.18 15.08
CA THR A 345 10.95 -24.55 14.96
C THR A 345 10.55 -25.11 13.60
N TYR A 346 11.45 -25.86 12.99
CA TYR A 346 11.20 -26.56 11.74
C TYR A 346 11.20 -28.06 12.00
N SER A 347 10.28 -28.73 11.33
CA SER A 347 10.07 -30.16 11.42
C SER A 347 10.33 -30.78 10.07
N GLU A 348 10.84 -32.00 10.08
CA GLU A 348 10.97 -32.78 8.86
C GLU A 348 9.57 -33.21 8.39
N ALA A 349 9.33 -33.13 7.08
CA ALA A 349 8.07 -33.52 6.46
C ALA A 349 8.16 -34.95 5.91
N CYS A 350 8.59 -35.90 6.75
CA CYS A 350 8.70 -37.32 6.42
C CYS A 350 8.14 -38.17 7.57
N TYR A 351 7.73 -39.40 7.26
CA TYR A 351 7.19 -40.31 8.25
C TYR A 351 8.30 -40.77 9.23
N GLY A 352 7.97 -40.85 10.52
CA GLY A 352 8.93 -41.21 11.57
C GLY A 352 9.82 -40.06 12.06
N ALA A 353 9.58 -38.81 11.63
CA ALA A 353 10.29 -37.64 12.12
C ALA A 353 10.15 -37.52 13.65
N THR A 354 11.28 -37.51 14.37
CA THR A 354 11.30 -37.18 15.80
C THR A 354 11.43 -35.67 15.95
N ASN A 355 10.48 -35.05 16.67
CA ASN A 355 10.45 -33.60 16.84
C ASN A 355 11.73 -33.06 17.50
N ALA A 356 12.53 -32.31 16.73
CA ALA A 356 13.22 -31.05 17.07
C ALA A 356 14.69 -31.01 16.59
N VAL A 357 14.97 -30.12 15.63
CA VAL A 357 16.29 -29.47 15.54
C VAL A 357 16.08 -27.97 15.75
N ALA A 358 16.62 -27.46 16.86
CA ALA A 358 16.63 -26.04 17.20
C ALA A 358 17.87 -25.34 16.59
N THR A 359 17.58 -24.24 15.89
CA THR A 359 18.28 -22.95 15.73
C THR A 359 19.81 -22.88 15.74
N SER A 360 20.37 -22.32 14.65
CA SER A 360 21.68 -21.68 14.64
C SER A 360 21.59 -20.21 15.12
N THR A 361 22.40 -19.91 16.13
CA THR A 361 22.51 -18.69 16.92
C THR A 361 22.98 -17.46 16.12
N SER A 362 22.45 -16.28 16.42
CA SER A 362 23.12 -14.99 16.19
C SER A 362 22.96 -14.08 17.41
N GLY A 363 24.09 -13.80 18.07
CA GLY A 363 24.41 -12.66 18.94
C GLY A 363 23.33 -12.05 19.85
N SER A 364 23.27 -12.51 21.10
CA SER A 364 22.60 -11.83 22.22
C SER A 364 23.33 -10.55 22.63
N GLY A 365 22.61 -9.42 22.61
CA GLY A 365 22.82 -8.27 23.49
C GLY A 365 21.56 -8.09 24.33
N SER A 366 21.67 -8.22 25.65
CA SER A 366 20.55 -8.17 26.60
C SER A 366 20.18 -6.75 27.00
N VAL A 367 18.89 -6.41 27.11
CA VAL A 367 18.34 -5.52 28.15
C VAL A 367 16.85 -5.79 28.40
N GLY A 368 16.49 -6.10 29.66
CA GLY A 368 15.39 -5.50 30.43
C GLY A 368 13.93 -5.61 29.98
N SER A 369 13.16 -6.34 30.79
CA SER A 369 11.69 -6.38 30.82
C SER A 369 11.02 -5.00 31.04
N SER A 370 9.91 -4.69 30.37
CA SER A 370 8.68 -4.22 31.02
C SER A 370 7.50 -4.18 30.05
N SER A 371 6.33 -4.50 30.59
CA SER A 371 5.02 -4.51 29.93
C SER A 371 4.50 -3.10 29.62
N SER A 372 4.24 -2.79 28.35
CA SER A 372 3.31 -1.73 27.93
C SER A 372 3.04 -1.80 26.43
N ASP A 373 1.79 -1.54 26.02
CA ASP A 373 1.24 -1.53 24.66
C ASP A 373 2.23 -1.11 23.56
N SER A 374 2.45 -2.00 22.59
CA SER A 374 3.43 -1.89 21.50
C SER A 374 3.02 -0.99 20.34
N THR A 375 1.79 -0.48 20.30
CA THR A 375 1.27 0.32 19.17
C THR A 375 1.86 1.73 19.09
N TRP A 376 2.41 2.24 20.19
CA TRP A 376 2.85 3.64 20.29
C TRP A 376 4.28 3.79 20.80
N ALA A 377 5.01 2.70 20.98
CA ALA A 377 6.35 2.73 21.56
C ALA A 377 7.34 3.55 20.69
N GLU A 378 7.33 3.28 19.40
CA GLU A 378 8.22 3.94 18.43
C GLU A 378 7.86 5.42 18.22
N LEU A 379 6.56 5.75 18.22
CA LEU A 379 6.09 7.14 18.15
C LEU A 379 6.41 7.90 19.44
N ASN A 380 6.28 7.26 20.61
CA ASN A 380 6.60 7.88 21.89
C ASN A 380 8.11 8.12 22.04
N GLU A 381 8.96 7.23 21.52
CA GLU A 381 10.41 7.42 21.50
C GLU A 381 10.81 8.56 20.55
N TYR A 382 10.17 8.64 19.37
CA TYR A 382 10.35 9.74 18.44
C TYR A 382 9.86 11.08 19.01
N LEU A 383 8.70 11.10 19.68
CA LEU A 383 8.15 12.30 20.32
C LEU A 383 9.00 12.73 21.52
N ALA A 384 9.48 11.80 22.35
CA ALA A 384 10.34 12.10 23.49
C ALA A 384 11.67 12.73 23.07
N ASN A 385 12.25 12.29 21.95
CA ASN A 385 13.48 12.85 21.41
C ASN A 385 13.30 14.22 20.74
N ASN A 386 12.08 14.56 20.31
CA ASN A 386 11.80 15.78 19.53
C ASN A 386 10.97 16.85 20.27
N ILE A 387 10.44 16.55 21.45
CA ILE A 387 9.82 17.56 22.32
C ILE A 387 10.93 18.22 23.15
N PRO A 388 11.29 19.48 22.90
CA PRO A 388 12.08 20.22 23.88
C PRO A 388 11.22 20.30 25.14
N VAL A 389 11.60 19.54 26.17
CA VAL A 389 11.00 19.66 27.50
C VAL A 389 11.27 21.10 27.94
N THR A 390 10.32 22.01 27.73
CA THR A 390 10.39 23.36 28.28
C THR A 390 10.32 23.19 29.78
N ASP A 391 11.49 23.20 30.40
CA ASP A 391 11.64 23.11 31.83
C ASP A 391 10.96 24.35 32.43
N TRP A 392 9.77 24.18 33.01
CA TRP A 392 9.00 25.27 33.65
C TRP A 392 9.57 25.63 35.02
N THR A 393 10.63 24.96 35.46
CA THR A 393 11.33 25.21 36.72
C THR A 393 11.73 26.69 36.89
N PRO A 394 12.28 27.40 35.89
CA PRO A 394 12.60 28.82 35.99
C PRO A 394 11.35 29.70 36.16
N LEU A 395 10.23 29.38 35.48
CA LEU A 395 8.97 30.12 35.59
C LEU A 395 8.34 29.92 36.98
N ASN A 396 8.37 28.69 37.50
CA ASN A 396 7.88 28.38 38.85
C ASN A 396 8.72 29.09 39.93
N TYR A 397 10.05 29.10 39.79
CA TYR A 397 10.90 29.88 40.69
C TYR A 397 10.59 31.38 40.61
N PHE A 398 10.39 31.92 39.40
CA PHE A 398 10.02 33.33 39.23
C PHE A 398 8.67 33.66 39.90
N LEU A 399 7.64 32.84 39.70
CA LEU A 399 6.32 33.04 40.29
C LEU A 399 6.34 32.95 41.82
N VAL A 400 7.08 32.00 42.39
CA VAL A 400 7.22 31.86 43.85
C VAL A 400 8.00 33.03 44.46
N ILE A 401 9.10 33.45 43.83
CA ILE A 401 9.90 34.59 44.29
C ILE A 401 9.07 35.88 44.20
N PHE A 402 8.41 36.12 43.06
CA PHE A 402 7.58 37.30 42.86
C PHE A 402 6.38 37.33 43.82
N GLY A 403 5.68 36.21 43.98
CA GLY A 403 4.57 36.07 44.93
C GLY A 403 5.03 36.29 46.38
N GLY A 404 6.20 35.76 46.76
CA GLY A 404 6.81 35.97 48.06
C GLY A 404 7.16 37.43 48.34
N VAL A 405 7.74 38.13 47.35
CA VAL A 405 8.07 39.56 47.46
C VAL A 405 6.82 40.42 47.60
N VAL A 406 5.77 40.15 46.81
CA VAL A 406 4.49 40.87 46.91
C VAL A 406 3.83 40.65 48.27
N ALA A 407 3.83 39.42 48.79
CA ALA A 407 3.31 39.11 50.11
C ALA A 407 4.07 39.84 51.22
N LEU A 408 5.41 39.90 51.13
CA LEU A 408 6.25 40.65 52.08
C LEU A 408 5.95 42.14 52.05
N ILE A 409 5.80 42.74 50.87
CA ILE A 409 5.43 44.16 50.71
C ILE A 409 4.05 44.43 51.33
N LEU A 410 3.07 43.54 51.14
CA LEU A 410 1.75 43.68 51.72
C LEU A 410 1.78 43.57 53.25
N ILE A 411 2.54 42.61 53.80
CA ILE A 411 2.69 42.44 55.26
C ILE A 411 3.38 43.65 55.87
N VAL A 412 4.49 44.13 55.29
CA VAL A 412 5.18 45.33 55.75
C VAL A 412 4.28 46.56 55.62
N GLY A 413 3.52 46.68 54.53
CA GLY A 413 2.53 47.72 54.34
C GLY A 413 1.46 47.72 55.45
N PHE A 414 0.96 46.54 55.82
CA PHE A 414 -0.03 46.37 56.88
C PHE A 414 0.54 46.70 58.28
N ILE A 415 1.78 46.29 58.55
CA ILE A 415 2.49 46.62 59.80
C ILE A 415 2.75 48.12 59.88
N VAL A 416 3.18 48.76 58.80
CA VAL A 416 3.42 50.22 58.77
C VAL A 416 2.12 51.00 58.91
N ALA A 417 1.03 50.55 58.28
CA ALA A 417 -0.30 51.14 58.45
C ALA A 417 -0.78 51.01 59.91
N GLY A 418 -0.66 49.81 60.50
CA GLY A 418 -1.01 49.57 61.91
C GLY A 418 -0.16 50.36 62.90
N CYS A 419 1.14 50.50 62.64
CA CYS A 419 2.04 51.34 63.44
C CYS A 419 1.74 52.83 63.30
N ARG A 420 1.38 53.32 62.11
CA ARG A 420 0.95 54.71 61.89
C ARG A 420 -0.37 54.99 62.61
N GLU A 421 -1.34 54.09 62.54
CA GLU A 421 -2.63 54.25 63.22
C GLU A 421 -2.49 54.22 64.75
N ARG A 422 -1.60 53.37 65.29
CA ARG A 422 -1.26 53.38 66.73
C ARG A 422 -0.59 54.68 67.17
N ARG A 423 0.26 55.27 66.31
CA ARG A 423 0.92 56.56 66.61
C ARG A 423 -0.06 57.74 66.59
N SER A 424 -1.14 57.64 65.82
CA SER A 424 -2.23 58.63 65.77
C SER A 424 -3.20 58.58 66.97
N ARG A 425 -3.16 57.51 67.79
CA ARG A 425 -4.04 57.33 68.98
C ARG A 425 -3.40 57.71 70.31
N ILE A 426 -2.32 58.50 70.33
CA ILE A 426 -1.78 59.09 71.58
C ILE A 426 -2.32 60.53 71.69
N PRO A 427 -3.24 60.83 72.64
CA PRO A 427 -3.76 62.18 72.85
C PRO A 427 -2.78 63.01 73.69
N ASN A 428 -2.37 64.19 73.20
CA ASN A 428 -1.77 65.22 74.04
C ASN A 428 -2.88 65.94 74.84
N PRO A 429 -2.81 66.03 76.17
CA PRO A 429 -3.73 66.83 76.98
C PRO A 429 -3.23 68.28 77.13
N HIS A 430 -4.13 69.19 77.55
CA HIS A 430 -4.04 70.66 77.67
C HIS A 430 -4.62 71.37 76.42
N THR A 431 -5.67 72.19 76.47
CA THR A 431 -6.21 73.09 77.51
C THR A 431 -7.57 73.66 77.06
N GLY A 432 -8.50 73.91 77.99
CA GLY A 432 -9.45 75.04 77.96
C GLY A 432 -10.76 74.92 77.16
N THR A 433 -11.89 74.83 77.87
CA THR A 433 -13.23 75.30 77.44
C THR A 433 -13.30 76.85 77.59
N PRO A 434 -14.31 77.64 77.09
CA PRO A 434 -15.71 77.23 76.90
C PRO A 434 -16.65 77.98 75.87
N HIS A 435 -17.88 77.44 75.73
CA HIS A 435 -19.23 78.08 75.65
C HIS A 435 -19.89 78.65 74.36
N ILE A 436 -21.23 78.40 74.31
CA ILE A 436 -22.36 79.02 73.56
C ILE A 436 -22.57 78.50 72.12
N GLY A 437 -23.73 78.12 71.59
CA GLY A 437 -25.18 78.16 71.91
C GLY A 437 -25.95 77.62 70.66
N PRO A 438 -27.28 77.42 70.70
CA PRO A 438 -28.01 76.54 69.74
C PRO A 438 -28.50 77.28 68.47
N TYR A 439 -28.90 76.54 67.42
CA TYR A 439 -30.02 76.78 66.46
C TYR A 439 -29.78 76.05 65.13
N THR A 440 -30.80 75.32 64.67
CA THR A 440 -31.02 74.76 63.31
C THR A 440 -32.11 75.60 62.60
N PRO A 441 -32.50 75.42 61.31
CA PRO A 441 -31.95 74.68 60.15
C PRO A 441 -31.99 75.46 58.79
N GLU A 442 -31.64 74.76 57.69
CA GLU A 442 -32.10 74.91 56.28
C GLU A 442 -31.24 75.65 55.20
N ALA A 443 -30.61 74.80 54.38
CA ALA A 443 -30.74 74.70 52.92
C ALA A 443 -30.45 75.93 52.05
N HIS A 444 -29.26 75.97 51.43
CA HIS A 444 -29.01 76.32 50.01
C HIS A 444 -27.72 75.60 49.56
N GLY A 445 -27.87 74.39 49.01
CA GLY A 445 -26.77 73.60 48.48
C GLY A 445 -26.60 73.82 46.98
N VAL A 446 -25.46 74.38 46.55
CA VAL A 446 -24.76 74.05 45.26
C VAL A 446 -23.25 74.36 45.31
N ALA A 447 -22.60 74.48 46.48
CA ALA A 447 -21.17 74.89 46.53
C ALA A 447 -20.24 74.04 47.40
N HIS A 448 -20.72 73.04 48.14
CA HIS A 448 -19.87 72.25 49.04
C HIS A 448 -20.11 70.74 48.95
N ALA A 449 -20.05 70.21 47.73
CA ALA A 449 -19.92 68.77 47.48
C ALA A 449 -18.70 68.47 46.58
N MET A 450 -17.53 69.00 46.96
CA MET A 450 -16.24 68.49 46.45
C MET A 450 -15.06 68.80 47.37
N GLN A 451 -15.28 68.94 48.68
CA GLN A 451 -14.21 69.13 49.66
C GLN A 451 -14.20 68.00 50.70
N GLU A 452 -14.40 66.76 50.25
CA GLU A 452 -14.14 65.60 51.08
C GLU A 452 -13.77 64.39 50.22
N SER A 453 -12.55 64.43 49.67
CA SER A 453 -11.68 63.28 49.36
C SER A 453 -10.47 63.79 48.56
N THR A 454 -9.67 64.68 49.14
CA THR A 454 -8.31 64.94 48.65
C THR A 454 -7.39 63.86 49.23
N GLY A 455 -7.58 62.62 48.79
CA GLY A 455 -6.45 61.69 48.73
C GLY A 455 -5.38 62.37 47.89
N ARG A 456 -4.17 62.57 48.44
CA ARG A 456 -3.06 63.17 47.71
C ARG A 456 -2.88 62.44 46.39
N LEU A 457 -3.28 63.08 45.28
CA LEU A 457 -2.94 62.62 43.95
C LEU A 457 -1.41 62.51 43.86
N SER A 458 -0.92 61.49 43.17
CA SER A 458 0.53 61.27 43.04
C SER A 458 1.19 62.50 42.38
N PHE A 459 2.49 62.72 42.59
CA PHE A 459 3.21 63.84 41.95
C PHE A 459 3.00 63.87 40.42
N LEU A 460 2.89 62.70 39.78
CA LEU A 460 2.60 62.55 38.36
C LEU A 460 1.19 63.02 38.02
N ASP A 461 0.19 62.68 38.83
CA ASP A 461 -1.18 63.13 38.63
C ASP A 461 -1.31 64.66 38.79
N GLU A 462 -0.62 65.24 39.76
CA GLU A 462 -0.62 66.69 39.97
C GLU A 462 0.10 67.43 38.83
N LEU A 463 1.20 66.87 38.32
CA LEU A 463 1.92 67.37 37.15
C LEU A 463 1.07 67.26 35.87
N MET A 464 0.43 66.11 35.62
CA MET A 464 -0.46 65.89 34.49
C MET A 464 -1.66 66.83 34.55
N THR A 465 -2.29 66.98 35.72
CA THR A 465 -3.42 67.88 35.94
C THR A 465 -3.03 69.32 35.66
N ASN A 466 -1.89 69.77 36.16
CA ASN A 466 -1.41 71.14 35.92
C ASN A 466 -1.07 71.38 34.44
N LYS A 467 -0.44 70.42 33.75
CA LYS A 467 -0.11 70.55 32.32
C LYS A 467 -1.35 70.52 31.43
N LEU A 468 -2.29 69.59 31.68
CA LEU A 468 -3.57 69.53 30.95
C LEU A 468 -4.42 70.76 31.20
N ARG A 469 -4.47 71.28 32.44
CA ARG A 469 -5.14 72.54 32.76
C ARG A 469 -4.54 73.71 31.99
N THR A 470 -3.21 73.80 31.96
CA THR A 470 -2.50 74.85 31.21
C THR A 470 -2.78 74.75 29.71
N TRP A 471 -2.79 73.54 29.15
CA TRP A 471 -3.11 73.29 27.75
C TRP A 471 -4.58 73.59 27.42
N ALA A 472 -5.53 73.18 28.27
CA ALA A 472 -6.95 73.46 28.10
C ALA A 472 -7.25 74.97 28.14
N VAL A 473 -6.60 75.71 29.06
CA VAL A 473 -6.68 77.18 29.09
C VAL A 473 -6.04 77.77 27.82
N PHE A 474 -4.90 77.23 27.36
CA PHE A 474 -4.26 77.67 26.12
C PHE A 474 -5.15 77.50 24.88
N VAL A 475 -5.87 76.38 24.77
CA VAL A 475 -6.77 76.06 23.66
C VAL A 475 -8.05 76.91 23.71
N SER A 476 -8.61 77.12 24.91
CA SER A 476 -9.91 77.79 25.10
C SER A 476 -9.84 79.33 25.17
N THR A 477 -8.68 79.92 25.48
CA THR A 477 -8.58 81.37 25.70
C THR A 477 -8.53 82.18 24.39
N GLY A 478 -9.37 83.22 24.30
CA GLY A 478 -9.33 84.24 23.25
C GLY A 478 -9.79 83.71 21.88
N ASN A 479 -9.10 84.13 20.81
CA ASN A 479 -9.47 83.79 19.42
C ASN A 479 -8.72 82.55 18.87
N ARG A 480 -8.11 81.73 19.75
CA ARG A 480 -7.33 80.54 19.40
C ARG A 480 -8.17 79.34 18.94
N PRO A 481 -9.37 79.05 19.49
CA PRO A 481 -10.22 77.97 18.98
C PRO A 481 -10.54 78.11 17.48
N LYS A 482 -10.77 79.33 16.99
CA LYS A 482 -11.04 79.61 15.57
C LYS A 482 -9.85 79.34 14.64
N LYS A 483 -8.63 79.18 15.18
CA LYS A 483 -7.42 78.80 14.45
C LYS A 483 -7.10 77.31 14.62
N ILE A 484 -7.32 76.77 15.81
CA ILE A 484 -7.00 75.37 16.15
C ILE A 484 -7.98 74.39 15.48
N ILE A 485 -9.29 74.69 15.50
CA ILE A 485 -10.31 73.83 14.87
C ILE A 485 -10.05 73.62 13.36
N PRO A 486 -9.84 74.66 12.53
CA PRO A 486 -9.53 74.43 11.11
C PRO A 486 -8.16 73.77 10.92
N MET A 487 -7.17 74.02 11.78
CA MET A 487 -5.90 73.30 11.73
C MET A 487 -6.09 71.79 11.94
N VAL A 488 -6.88 71.39 12.95
CA VAL A 488 -7.19 69.97 13.20
C VAL A 488 -7.99 69.38 12.05
N LEU A 489 -8.96 70.11 11.49
CA LEU A 489 -9.72 69.66 10.32
C LEU A 489 -8.84 69.43 9.09
N VAL A 490 -7.85 70.30 8.85
CA VAL A 490 -6.88 70.11 7.76
C VAL A 490 -6.03 68.85 8.00
N VAL A 491 -5.58 68.62 9.24
CA VAL A 491 -4.84 67.39 9.60
C VAL A 491 -5.69 66.15 9.37
N VAL A 492 -6.96 66.16 9.80
CA VAL A 492 -7.90 65.06 9.58
C VAL A 492 -8.14 64.82 8.09
N ALA A 493 -8.33 65.88 7.29
CA ALA A 493 -8.53 65.76 5.85
C ALA A 493 -7.30 65.13 5.16
N ILE A 494 -6.08 65.49 5.55
CA ILE A 494 -4.85 64.88 5.05
C ILE A 494 -4.78 63.39 5.43
N CYS A 495 -5.17 63.02 6.66
CA CYS A 495 -5.23 61.62 7.07
C CYS A 495 -6.28 60.80 6.31
N VAL A 496 -7.44 61.40 5.96
CA VAL A 496 -8.50 60.75 5.18
C VAL A 496 -8.09 60.49 3.73
N VAL A 497 -7.26 61.35 3.13
CA VAL A 497 -6.70 61.10 1.79
C VAL A 497 -5.94 59.77 1.72
N GLY A 498 -5.33 59.33 2.83
CA GLY A 498 -4.66 58.04 2.92
C GLY A 498 -5.58 56.82 2.75
N LEU A 499 -6.90 56.98 2.93
CA LEU A 499 -7.87 55.90 2.73
C LEU A 499 -8.11 55.56 1.26
N TYR A 500 -7.70 56.42 0.32
CA TYR A 500 -7.83 56.11 -1.12
C TYR A 500 -6.95 54.92 -1.55
N ASN A 501 -5.87 54.64 -0.81
CA ASN A 501 -4.94 53.54 -1.08
C ASN A 501 -5.15 52.35 -0.13
N ILE A 502 -6.38 52.13 0.36
CA ILE A 502 -6.67 50.97 1.21
C ILE A 502 -6.88 49.72 0.35
N ASP A 503 -5.93 48.79 0.41
CA ASP A 503 -6.09 47.45 -0.15
C ASP A 503 -6.71 46.54 0.92
N ILE A 504 -7.88 45.96 0.61
CA ILE A 504 -8.59 45.04 1.52
C ILE A 504 -8.14 43.62 1.21
N GLU A 505 -7.44 42.99 2.16
CA GLU A 505 -7.07 41.58 2.07
C GLU A 505 -8.29 40.69 2.34
N THR A 506 -8.71 39.91 1.32
CA THR A 506 -9.87 39.01 1.42
C THR A 506 -9.49 37.54 1.54
N ASP A 507 -8.21 37.19 1.38
CA ASP A 507 -7.75 35.80 1.51
C ASP A 507 -7.73 35.40 3.00
N PRO A 508 -8.58 34.43 3.42
CA PRO A 508 -8.61 34.00 4.81
C PRO A 508 -7.28 33.41 5.26
N ILE A 509 -6.52 32.74 4.38
CA ILE A 509 -5.27 32.07 4.76
C ILE A 509 -4.24 33.10 5.20
N LYS A 510 -4.09 34.19 4.42
CA LYS A 510 -3.15 35.27 4.71
C LYS A 510 -3.58 36.12 5.92
N LEU A 511 -4.88 36.14 6.23
CA LEU A 511 -5.41 36.81 7.43
C LEU A 511 -5.08 36.05 8.72
N TRP A 512 -5.14 34.71 8.68
CA TRP A 512 -4.99 33.85 9.85
C TRP A 512 -3.57 33.30 10.04
N VAL A 513 -2.74 33.34 9.00
CA VAL A 513 -1.39 32.76 9.01
C VAL A 513 -0.37 33.78 8.52
N SER A 514 0.67 34.01 9.32
CA SER A 514 1.79 34.86 8.92
C SER A 514 2.56 34.25 7.74
N THR A 515 2.93 35.08 6.77
CA THR A 515 3.76 34.67 5.61
C THR A 515 5.17 34.23 6.01
N SER A 516 5.65 34.64 7.20
CA SER A 516 6.93 34.20 7.75
C SER A 516 6.88 32.86 8.48
N SER A 517 5.69 32.27 8.66
CA SER A 517 5.55 30.98 9.34
C SER A 517 6.05 29.83 8.48
N THR A 518 6.62 28.81 9.12
CA THR A 518 7.10 27.59 8.46
C THR A 518 5.97 26.88 7.71
N SER A 519 4.77 26.81 8.30
CA SER A 519 3.59 26.20 7.68
C SER A 519 3.17 26.88 6.38
N TYR A 520 3.23 28.22 6.32
CA TYR A 520 2.92 28.95 5.09
C TYR A 520 3.96 28.68 4.00
N GLN A 521 5.24 28.69 4.36
CA GLN A 521 6.33 28.41 3.40
C GLN A 521 6.30 26.97 2.88
N GLN A 522 6.05 25.98 3.75
CA GLN A 522 5.90 24.58 3.34
C GLN A 522 4.70 24.38 2.42
N ARG A 523 3.56 25.01 2.73
CA ARG A 523 2.36 24.97 1.88
C ARG A 523 2.62 25.61 0.52
N GLN A 524 3.30 26.75 0.48
CA GLN A 524 3.66 27.43 -0.76
C GLN A 524 4.60 26.57 -1.61
N HIS A 525 5.62 25.98 -0.98
CA HIS A 525 6.56 25.09 -1.63
C HIS A 525 5.89 23.83 -2.19
N TYR A 526 4.96 23.22 -1.44
CA TYR A 526 4.15 22.11 -1.92
C TYR A 526 3.30 22.51 -3.14
N GLY A 527 2.65 23.68 -3.10
CA GLY A 527 1.82 24.17 -4.20
C GLY A 527 2.60 24.44 -5.49
N GLU A 528 3.87 24.82 -5.38
CA GLU A 528 4.78 25.01 -6.53
C GLU A 528 5.20 23.68 -7.18
N MET A 529 5.33 22.61 -6.38
CA MET A 529 5.79 21.30 -6.88
C MET A 529 4.63 20.41 -7.36
N PHE A 530 3.49 20.43 -6.66
CA PHE A 530 2.39 19.47 -6.86
C PHE A 530 1.07 20.10 -7.32
N ASN A 531 1.08 21.38 -7.70
CA ASN A 531 -0.10 22.23 -7.86
C ASN A 531 -0.84 22.49 -6.53
N PRO A 532 -1.67 23.54 -6.45
CA PRO A 532 -2.50 23.77 -5.28
C PRO A 532 -3.43 22.58 -5.01
N PHE A 533 -3.72 22.33 -3.73
CA PHE A 533 -4.72 21.34 -3.33
C PHE A 533 -6.03 21.53 -4.09
N TYR A 534 -6.60 20.41 -4.55
CA TYR A 534 -7.90 20.41 -5.22
C TYR A 534 -8.99 20.95 -4.29
N ARG A 535 -10.04 21.54 -4.88
CA ARG A 535 -11.23 21.96 -4.13
C ARG A 535 -12.16 20.77 -3.98
N SER A 536 -12.63 20.52 -2.75
CA SER A 536 -13.60 19.47 -2.46
C SER A 536 -15.00 20.05 -2.27
N GLU A 537 -15.97 19.54 -3.02
CA GLU A 537 -17.40 19.83 -2.86
C GLU A 537 -18.09 18.53 -2.43
N GLN A 538 -18.62 18.48 -1.21
CA GLN A 538 -19.18 17.25 -0.63
C GLN A 538 -20.69 17.34 -0.46
N LEU A 539 -21.41 16.32 -0.95
CA LEU A 539 -22.84 16.13 -0.72
C LEU A 539 -23.07 14.94 0.21
N ILE A 540 -23.70 15.19 1.36
CA ILE A 540 -24.04 14.14 2.34
C ILE A 540 -25.55 13.90 2.27
N MET A 541 -25.94 12.68 1.87
CA MET A 541 -27.35 12.27 1.77
C MET A 541 -27.71 11.34 2.93
N VAL A 542 -28.74 11.71 3.70
CA VAL A 542 -29.23 10.91 4.82
C VAL A 542 -30.71 10.58 4.61
N PRO A 543 -31.12 9.30 4.67
CA PRO A 543 -32.52 8.92 4.55
C PRO A 543 -33.34 9.45 5.73
N LYS A 544 -34.47 10.10 5.44
CA LYS A 544 -35.36 10.68 6.47
C LYS A 544 -36.02 9.64 7.38
N ASP A 545 -36.16 8.42 6.89
CA ASP A 545 -36.75 7.30 7.61
C ASP A 545 -35.73 6.53 8.49
N GLY A 546 -34.46 6.94 8.50
CA GLY A 546 -33.40 6.27 9.27
C GLY A 546 -33.10 4.84 8.79
N GLY A 547 -33.59 4.47 7.60
CA GLY A 547 -33.36 3.16 7.00
C GLY A 547 -31.98 3.01 6.37
N ASN A 548 -31.66 1.79 5.94
CA ASN A 548 -30.41 1.49 5.24
C ASN A 548 -30.26 2.32 3.93
N ILE A 549 -29.08 2.89 3.71
CA ILE A 549 -28.74 3.72 2.55
C ILE A 549 -28.65 2.92 1.24
N TYR A 550 -28.36 1.62 1.30
CA TYR A 550 -28.19 0.75 0.13
C TYR A 550 -29.52 0.36 -0.58
N ARG A 551 -30.64 0.99 -0.24
CA ARG A 551 -31.92 0.72 -0.90
C ARG A 551 -31.87 1.24 -2.33
N SER A 552 -32.31 0.42 -3.29
CA SER A 552 -32.36 0.77 -4.72
C SER A 552 -32.99 2.15 -5.00
N LYS A 553 -34.05 2.53 -4.28
CA LYS A 553 -34.70 3.85 -4.43
C LYS A 553 -33.77 5.03 -4.08
N ILE A 554 -32.94 4.89 -3.05
CA ILE A 554 -32.01 5.94 -2.61
C ILE A 554 -30.82 6.01 -3.58
N ILE A 555 -30.30 4.86 -4.00
CA ILE A 555 -29.22 4.78 -4.98
C ILE A 555 -29.64 5.41 -6.32
N LYS A 556 -30.85 5.10 -6.82
CA LYS A 556 -31.39 5.72 -8.05
C LYS A 556 -31.48 7.24 -7.94
N GLU A 557 -31.87 7.76 -6.78
CA GLU A 557 -31.93 9.21 -6.56
C GLU A 557 -30.52 9.83 -6.47
N ALA A 558 -29.56 9.14 -5.85
CA ALA A 558 -28.17 9.55 -5.81
C ALA A 558 -27.55 9.67 -7.21
N ILE A 559 -27.77 8.67 -8.08
CA ILE A 559 -27.33 8.69 -9.49
C ILE A 559 -28.00 9.85 -10.24
N ARG A 560 -29.31 10.08 -10.02
CA ARG A 560 -30.02 11.20 -10.64
C ARG A 560 -29.40 12.54 -10.24
N VAL A 561 -29.10 12.75 -8.98
CA VAL A 561 -28.46 13.98 -8.47
C VAL A 561 -27.05 14.14 -9.04
N GLN A 562 -26.28 13.05 -9.13
CA GLN A 562 -24.94 13.04 -9.74
C GLN A 562 -24.98 13.49 -11.19
N ASN A 563 -25.91 12.94 -11.99
CA ASN A 563 -26.05 13.31 -13.41
C ASN A 563 -26.47 14.77 -13.58
N VAL A 564 -27.39 15.26 -12.75
CA VAL A 564 -27.78 16.68 -12.77
C VAL A 564 -26.60 17.58 -12.41
N ALA A 565 -25.78 17.20 -11.43
CA ALA A 565 -24.59 17.96 -11.05
C ALA A 565 -23.50 17.95 -12.14
N ALA A 566 -23.35 16.85 -12.87
CA ALA A 566 -22.40 16.73 -13.97
C ALA A 566 -22.77 17.61 -15.19
N ASP A 567 -24.06 17.82 -15.43
CA ASP A 567 -24.58 18.58 -16.57
C ASP A 567 -24.75 20.09 -16.30
N VAL A 568 -24.38 20.56 -15.10
CA VAL A 568 -24.45 22.00 -14.79
C VAL A 568 -23.43 22.77 -15.63
N THR A 569 -23.93 23.72 -16.42
CA THR A 569 -23.10 24.65 -17.18
C THR A 569 -23.28 26.08 -16.66
N TYR A 570 -22.17 26.79 -16.53
CA TYR A 570 -22.15 28.20 -16.16
C TYR A 570 -21.86 29.06 -17.39
N THR A 571 -22.68 30.07 -17.63
CA THR A 571 -22.45 31.08 -18.68
C THR A 571 -21.95 32.37 -18.04
N SER A 572 -20.79 32.85 -18.49
CA SER A 572 -20.22 34.12 -18.02
C SER A 572 -21.15 35.29 -18.38
N SER A 573 -21.08 36.37 -17.59
CA SER A 573 -21.88 37.59 -17.76
C SER A 573 -21.76 38.23 -19.14
N ASP A 574 -20.63 38.00 -19.82
CA ASP A 574 -20.31 38.56 -21.13
C ASP A 574 -20.82 37.68 -22.29
N GLY A 575 -21.40 36.51 -21.98
CA GLY A 575 -22.03 35.59 -22.94
C GLY A 575 -21.07 34.81 -23.84
N GLU A 576 -19.76 35.05 -23.76
CA GLU A 576 -18.76 34.45 -24.66
C GLU A 576 -18.23 33.08 -24.19
N THR A 577 -18.35 32.74 -22.91
CA THR A 577 -17.79 31.49 -22.35
C THR A 577 -18.83 30.70 -21.56
N THR A 578 -19.04 29.46 -21.99
CA THR A 578 -19.73 28.40 -21.25
C THR A 578 -18.67 27.51 -20.59
N ILE A 579 -18.73 27.35 -19.28
CA ILE A 579 -17.84 26.48 -18.50
C ILE A 579 -18.66 25.30 -17.99
N ALA A 580 -18.24 24.08 -18.31
CA ALA A 580 -18.81 22.83 -17.81
C ALA A 580 -17.96 22.25 -16.67
N LEU A 581 -18.51 21.28 -15.93
CA LEU A 581 -17.78 20.60 -14.86
C LEU A 581 -16.51 19.90 -15.36
N ASP A 582 -16.56 19.30 -16.56
CA ASP A 582 -15.43 18.58 -17.15
C ASP A 582 -14.22 19.51 -17.47
N ASP A 583 -14.46 20.82 -17.61
CA ASP A 583 -13.42 21.82 -17.88
C ASP A 583 -12.60 22.17 -16.63
N ILE A 584 -13.19 22.00 -15.43
CA ILE A 584 -12.59 22.43 -14.15
C ILE A 584 -12.29 21.28 -13.19
N CYS A 585 -12.81 20.08 -13.47
CA CYS A 585 -12.62 18.92 -12.63
C CYS A 585 -11.16 18.44 -12.61
N TRP A 586 -10.77 17.79 -11.51
CA TRP A 586 -9.46 17.15 -11.42
C TRP A 586 -9.48 15.79 -12.16
N LYS A 587 -8.50 15.58 -13.06
CA LYS A 587 -8.35 14.37 -13.88
C LYS A 587 -7.02 13.70 -13.55
N ALA A 588 -7.05 12.55 -12.88
CA ALA A 588 -5.85 11.85 -12.42
C ALA A 588 -5.04 11.20 -13.57
N THR A 589 -5.73 10.64 -14.57
CA THR A 589 -5.14 9.92 -15.73
C THR A 589 -5.50 10.53 -17.08
N GLY A 590 -6.15 11.70 -17.08
CA GLY A 590 -6.52 12.45 -18.30
C GLY A 590 -7.80 11.99 -19.01
N THR A 591 -8.41 10.86 -18.63
CA THR A 591 -9.57 10.28 -19.35
C THR A 591 -10.92 10.43 -18.64
N GLY A 592 -10.99 11.07 -17.47
CA GLY A 592 -12.27 11.33 -16.80
C GLY A 592 -12.16 12.20 -15.54
N SER A 593 -13.26 12.86 -15.18
CA SER A 593 -13.44 13.61 -13.94
C SER A 593 -13.48 12.68 -12.73
N LEU A 594 -12.67 12.93 -11.70
CA LEU A 594 -12.67 12.11 -10.49
C LEU A 594 -13.95 12.38 -9.68
N GLN A 595 -14.92 11.44 -9.71
CA GLN A 595 -16.14 11.49 -8.91
C GLN A 595 -16.17 10.30 -7.97
N GLN A 596 -16.02 10.54 -6.67
CA GLN A 596 -15.91 9.50 -5.66
C GLN A 596 -17.31 9.17 -5.11
N LEU A 597 -18.09 8.39 -5.88
CA LEU A 597 -19.27 7.71 -5.36
C LEU A 597 -19.00 6.20 -5.28
N PRO A 598 -19.59 5.48 -4.30
CA PRO A 598 -19.70 4.03 -4.35
C PRO A 598 -20.77 3.65 -5.38
N VAL A 599 -20.43 3.72 -6.67
CA VAL A 599 -21.29 3.24 -7.75
C VAL A 599 -20.84 1.81 -8.06
N LEU A 600 -21.69 0.84 -7.74
CA LEU A 600 -21.61 -0.51 -8.28
C LEU A 600 -21.67 -0.41 -9.81
N PRO A 601 -20.87 -1.20 -10.56
CA PRO A 601 -20.87 -1.15 -12.02
C PRO A 601 -22.29 -1.32 -12.58
N ASP A 602 -22.57 -0.60 -13.66
CA ASP A 602 -23.89 -0.42 -14.31
C ASP A 602 -24.54 -1.71 -14.87
N ASP A 603 -24.07 -2.90 -14.50
CA ASP A 603 -24.61 -4.19 -14.94
C ASP A 603 -25.10 -5.05 -13.76
N ILE A 604 -26.34 -4.82 -13.32
CA ILE A 604 -27.22 -5.84 -12.69
C ILE A 604 -28.64 -5.70 -13.25
#